data_AF-A0A2H3BKP0-F1
#
_entry.id   AF-A0A2H3BKP0-F1
#
_cell.length_a   1.000
_cell.length_b   1.000
_cell.length_c   1.000
_cell.angle_alpha   90.00
_cell.angle_beta   90.00
_cell.angle_gamma   90.00
#
_symmetry.space_group_name_H-M   'P 1'
#
loop_
_entity.id
_entity.type
_entity.pdbx_description
1 polymer ?
#
loop_
_entity_poly.entity_id
_entity_poly.type
_entity_poly.pdbx_seq_one_letter_code
_entity_poly.pdbx_strand_id
1 'polypeptide(L)'
;MQADSLSEYLYGLFSSVAQLNTTQLIGVPVGARVRSFAIQGHIVSASIYMSIFYRTIAYTLPVQIDLWLSFNDGLKIQSYDAAFRRLPEALAYLIPKLAPEMSRELNRTYTASNVTDLVSLQVARDICTVSEKYCTGDNQQYSSYDSCTQFVLHNVSFGQIWQADQNTGMCRYIQKNVVMFRPNEYCANIGPSGGSTCIDHDYVNVTTDFPFASSLVTVNSSDSGNDTKGLSDKTIDELTKVSLEVIYPTTVAFVSNISDKVSVANNGQSSTQSRRSFTSSCCMSAVNSPRLFLVTFRKCFVASHTNINGTP
;
A
#
# COMPACT_ATOMS: atom_id res chain seq x y z
N MET A 1 9.95 -22.04 -23.03
CA MET A 1 8.62 -22.05 -22.39
C MET A 1 8.76 -21.35 -21.04
N GLN A 2 8.21 -20.14 -20.88
CA GLN A 2 8.21 -19.44 -19.60
C GLN A 2 6.92 -19.78 -18.84
N ALA A 3 7.02 -20.80 -17.99
CA ALA A 3 6.24 -20.86 -16.78
C ALA A 3 7.20 -20.57 -15.60
N ASP A 4 6.62 -20.19 -14.46
CA ASP A 4 7.10 -20.39 -13.07
C ASP A 4 7.31 -19.15 -12.19
N SER A 5 7.78 -18.00 -12.67
CA SER A 5 8.00 -16.85 -11.75
C SER A 5 6.70 -16.30 -11.14
N LEU A 6 5.65 -16.14 -11.94
CA LEU A 6 4.39 -15.52 -11.51
C LEU A 6 3.64 -16.38 -10.48
N SER A 7 3.65 -17.70 -10.68
CA SER A 7 3.02 -18.69 -9.79
C SER A 7 3.76 -18.82 -8.46
N GLU A 8 5.09 -18.79 -8.47
CA GLU A 8 5.87 -18.93 -7.24
C GLU A 8 5.74 -17.73 -6.30
N TYR A 9 5.48 -16.52 -6.81
CA TYR A 9 5.14 -15.40 -5.95
C TYR A 9 3.74 -15.51 -5.35
N LEU A 10 2.72 -15.83 -6.16
CA LEU A 10 1.33 -15.91 -5.70
C LEU A 10 1.09 -17.09 -4.74
N TYR A 11 1.72 -18.25 -4.99
CA TYR A 11 1.51 -19.46 -4.21
C TYR A 11 2.70 -19.78 -3.26
N GLY A 12 3.93 -19.55 -3.70
CA GLY A 12 5.14 -19.91 -2.97
C GLY A 12 5.39 -19.04 -1.74
N LEU A 13 5.24 -17.71 -1.86
CA LEU A 13 5.49 -16.72 -0.79
C LEU A 13 4.96 -17.15 0.59
N PHE A 14 3.69 -17.54 0.66
CA PHE A 14 3.05 -17.94 1.92
C PHE A 14 3.36 -19.38 2.34
N SER A 15 3.64 -20.27 1.38
CA SER A 15 3.93 -21.69 1.65
C SER A 15 5.29 -21.89 2.32
N SER A 16 6.28 -21.06 2.00
CA SER A 16 7.59 -21.03 2.67
C SER A 16 7.47 -20.53 4.10
N VAL A 17 6.73 -19.42 4.31
CA VAL A 17 6.45 -18.85 5.63
C VAL A 17 5.80 -19.88 6.56
N ALA A 18 4.88 -20.71 6.05
CA ALA A 18 4.22 -21.75 6.84
C ALA A 18 5.16 -22.81 7.44
N GLN A 19 6.33 -23.01 6.84
CA GLN A 19 7.36 -23.97 7.28
C GLN A 19 8.34 -23.37 8.30
N LEU A 20 8.34 -22.05 8.51
CA LEU A 20 9.24 -21.37 9.44
C LEU A 20 8.70 -21.42 10.88
N ASN A 21 9.60 -21.71 11.81
CA ASN A 21 9.35 -21.72 13.26
C ASN A 21 9.86 -20.45 13.96
N THR A 22 10.44 -19.51 13.22
CA THR A 22 10.91 -18.20 13.69
C THR A 22 9.84 -17.13 13.48
N THR A 23 9.89 -16.04 14.24
CA THR A 23 8.95 -14.93 14.11
C THR A 23 9.11 -14.22 12.76
N GLN A 24 8.03 -14.17 11.99
CA GLN A 24 7.99 -13.60 10.63
C GLN A 24 7.19 -12.29 10.59
N LEU A 25 7.59 -11.35 9.72
CA LEU A 25 6.80 -10.15 9.40
C LEU A 25 5.62 -10.46 8.46
N ILE A 26 5.73 -11.53 7.68
CA ILE A 26 4.66 -12.06 6.83
C ILE A 26 4.11 -13.30 7.54
N GLY A 27 2.79 -13.36 7.76
CA GLY A 27 2.14 -14.52 8.36
C GLY A 27 1.53 -15.47 7.32
N VAL A 28 0.86 -16.52 7.80
CA VAL A 28 0.25 -17.56 6.95
C VAL A 28 -1.24 -17.24 6.71
N PRO A 29 -1.74 -17.19 5.47
CA PRO A 29 -3.17 -17.09 5.20
C PRO A 29 -3.90 -18.35 5.71
N VAL A 30 -4.83 -18.17 6.65
CA VAL A 30 -5.66 -19.26 7.22
C VAL A 30 -7.14 -19.15 6.83
N GLY A 31 -7.50 -18.14 6.05
CA GLY A 31 -8.83 -17.98 5.48
C GLY A 31 -8.91 -16.78 4.55
N ALA A 32 -9.77 -16.87 3.54
CA ALA A 32 -10.06 -15.80 2.59
C ALA A 32 -11.57 -15.66 2.41
N ARG A 33 -12.05 -14.42 2.26
CA ARG A 33 -13.45 -14.10 1.95
C ARG A 33 -13.48 -13.02 0.89
N VAL A 34 -13.99 -13.36 -0.29
CA VAL A 34 -14.25 -12.40 -1.36
C VAL A 34 -15.35 -11.43 -0.93
N ARG A 35 -15.12 -10.14 -1.14
CA ARG A 35 -16.01 -9.03 -0.71
C ARG A 35 -16.64 -8.29 -1.87
N SER A 36 -15.88 -8.13 -2.95
CA SER A 36 -16.36 -7.67 -4.25
C SER A 36 -15.63 -8.48 -5.32
N PHE A 37 -16.30 -8.72 -6.43
CA PHE A 37 -15.83 -9.58 -7.50
C PHE A 37 -16.44 -9.13 -8.81
N ALA A 38 -15.62 -9.01 -9.85
CA ALA A 38 -16.02 -8.74 -11.21
C ALA A 38 -15.18 -9.60 -12.16
N ILE A 39 -15.83 -10.18 -13.17
CA ILE A 39 -15.16 -10.81 -14.31
C ILE A 39 -15.50 -9.97 -15.53
N GLN A 40 -14.51 -9.73 -16.38
CA GLN A 40 -14.68 -8.99 -17.62
C GLN A 40 -13.76 -9.58 -18.68
N GLY A 41 -14.35 -10.29 -19.65
CA GLY A 41 -13.60 -11.12 -20.59
C GLY A 41 -12.68 -12.09 -19.84
N HIS A 42 -11.37 -11.95 -20.06
CA HIS A 42 -10.33 -12.77 -19.44
C HIS A 42 -9.71 -12.15 -18.17
N ILE A 43 -10.27 -11.05 -17.67
CA ILE A 43 -9.76 -10.31 -16.51
C ILE A 43 -10.70 -10.49 -15.32
N VAL A 44 -10.12 -10.71 -14.14
CA VAL A 44 -10.83 -10.80 -12.86
C VAL A 44 -10.35 -9.67 -11.95
N SER A 45 -11.28 -8.89 -11.40
CA SER A 45 -10.99 -7.95 -10.31
C SER A 45 -11.71 -8.40 -9.03
N ALA A 46 -10.99 -8.49 -7.92
CA ALA A 46 -11.52 -9.00 -6.65
C ALA A 46 -10.98 -8.24 -5.45
N SER A 47 -11.85 -7.85 -4.51
CA SER A 47 -11.42 -7.42 -3.17
C SER A 47 -11.62 -8.58 -2.21
N ILE A 48 -10.55 -8.97 -1.51
CA ILE A 48 -10.50 -10.15 -0.65
C ILE A 48 -10.09 -9.73 0.75
N TYR A 49 -10.86 -10.14 1.75
CA TYR A 49 -10.45 -10.07 3.15
C TYR A 49 -9.78 -11.40 3.50
N MET A 50 -8.50 -11.36 3.91
CA MET A 50 -7.75 -12.53 4.33
C MET A 50 -7.43 -12.48 5.82
N SER A 51 -7.47 -13.64 6.47
CA SER A 51 -7.04 -13.83 7.85
C SER A 51 -5.59 -14.34 7.82
N ILE A 52 -4.65 -13.52 8.30
CA ILE A 52 -3.23 -13.86 8.35
C ILE A 52 -2.86 -14.27 9.77
N PHE A 53 -2.40 -15.50 9.95
CA PHE A 53 -2.01 -16.07 11.23
C PHE A 53 -0.49 -15.95 11.47
N TYR A 54 -0.13 -15.42 12.63
CA TYR A 54 1.24 -15.29 13.12
C TYR A 54 1.49 -16.34 14.20
N ARG A 55 2.20 -17.41 13.83
CA ARG A 55 2.38 -18.63 14.64
C ARG A 55 2.99 -18.34 16.01
N THR A 56 4.06 -17.54 16.09
CA THR A 56 4.83 -17.32 17.32
C THR A 56 4.07 -16.54 18.40
N ILE A 57 3.12 -15.69 18.01
CA ILE A 57 2.26 -14.92 18.92
C ILE A 57 0.80 -15.42 18.97
N ALA A 58 0.51 -16.55 18.31
CA ALA A 58 -0.83 -17.14 18.17
C ALA A 58 -1.94 -16.13 17.79
N TYR A 59 -1.62 -15.16 16.92
CA TYR A 59 -2.50 -14.03 16.60
C TYR A 59 -2.93 -14.03 15.14
N THR A 60 -4.20 -13.66 14.88
CA THR A 60 -4.75 -13.54 13.52
C THR A 60 -5.04 -12.07 13.19
N LEU A 61 -4.34 -11.53 12.20
CA LEU A 61 -4.54 -10.18 11.67
C LEU A 61 -5.41 -10.23 10.41
N PRO A 62 -6.53 -9.48 10.35
CA PRO A 62 -7.27 -9.31 9.10
C PRO A 62 -6.54 -8.33 8.17
N VAL A 63 -6.35 -8.73 6.91
CA VAL A 63 -5.81 -7.86 5.85
C VAL A 63 -6.81 -7.80 4.68
N GLN A 64 -6.75 -6.73 3.90
CA GLN A 64 -7.56 -6.59 2.67
C GLN A 64 -6.62 -6.39 1.49
N ILE A 65 -6.82 -7.18 0.44
CA ILE A 65 -6.11 -7.05 -0.84
C ILE A 65 -7.15 -6.85 -1.93
N ASP A 66 -6.91 -5.88 -2.82
CA ASP A 66 -7.56 -5.83 -4.12
C ASP A 66 -6.63 -6.44 -5.15
N LEU A 67 -7.13 -7.38 -5.94
CA LEU A 67 -6.39 -8.09 -6.98
C LEU A 67 -7.00 -7.77 -8.35
N TRP A 68 -6.14 -7.64 -9.36
CA TRP A 68 -6.49 -7.70 -10.77
C TRP A 68 -5.68 -8.80 -11.41
N LEU A 69 -6.34 -9.77 -12.03
CA LEU A 69 -5.72 -10.97 -12.60
C LEU A 69 -6.13 -11.09 -14.08
N SER A 70 -5.17 -11.22 -14.98
CA SER A 70 -5.42 -11.58 -16.38
C SER A 70 -5.17 -13.07 -16.57
N PHE A 71 -6.08 -13.76 -17.26
CA PHE A 71 -6.00 -15.19 -17.57
C PHE A 71 -5.83 -15.43 -19.07
N ASN A 72 -5.17 -16.53 -19.43
CA ASN A 72 -5.19 -17.08 -20.79
C ASN A 72 -6.25 -18.18 -20.95
N ASP A 73 -6.43 -18.68 -22.19
CA ASP A 73 -7.39 -19.74 -22.52
C ASP A 73 -7.16 -21.06 -21.74
N GLY A 74 -5.95 -21.26 -21.22
CA GLY A 74 -5.60 -22.38 -20.34
C GLY A 74 -5.94 -22.15 -18.86
N LEU A 75 -6.69 -21.09 -18.53
CA LEU A 75 -7.03 -20.63 -17.18
C LEU A 75 -5.81 -20.40 -16.26
N LYS A 76 -4.64 -20.09 -16.84
CA LYS A 76 -3.46 -19.68 -16.09
C LYS A 76 -3.40 -18.17 -15.99
N ILE A 77 -3.03 -17.66 -14.82
CA ILE A 77 -2.74 -16.24 -14.62
C ILE A 77 -1.54 -15.87 -15.49
N GLN A 78 -1.70 -14.88 -16.36
CA GLN A 78 -0.65 -14.37 -17.27
C GLN A 78 -0.03 -13.07 -16.74
N SER A 79 -0.80 -12.23 -16.06
CA SER A 79 -0.33 -11.06 -15.33
C SER A 79 -1.24 -10.80 -14.13
N TYR A 80 -0.70 -10.11 -13.11
CA TYR A 80 -1.48 -9.66 -11.96
C TYR A 80 -1.01 -8.29 -11.46
N ASP A 81 -1.90 -7.59 -10.75
CA ASP A 81 -1.58 -6.50 -9.85
C ASP A 81 -2.30 -6.70 -8.51
N ALA A 82 -1.75 -6.17 -7.42
CA ALA A 82 -2.20 -6.37 -6.05
C ALA A 82 -2.01 -5.14 -5.16
N ALA A 83 -3.12 -4.54 -4.73
CA ALA A 83 -3.11 -3.42 -3.79
C ALA A 83 -3.46 -3.89 -2.37
N PHE A 84 -2.47 -3.89 -1.46
CA PHE A 84 -2.66 -4.20 -0.05
C PHE A 84 -3.22 -2.98 0.70
N ARG A 85 -4.52 -2.97 1.01
CA ARG A 85 -5.15 -1.82 1.69
C ARG A 85 -4.66 -1.68 3.12
N ARG A 86 -4.18 -0.47 3.46
CA ARG A 86 -3.68 -0.09 4.80
C ARG A 86 -2.48 -0.93 5.29
N LEU A 87 -1.66 -1.48 4.38
CA LEU A 87 -0.48 -2.27 4.76
C LEU A 87 0.48 -1.55 5.73
N PRO A 88 0.80 -0.24 5.59
CA PRO A 88 1.66 0.46 6.55
C PRO A 88 1.04 0.52 7.96
N GLU A 89 -0.26 0.76 8.06
CA GLU A 89 -1.01 0.79 9.33
C GLU A 89 -1.07 -0.61 9.97
N ALA A 90 -1.30 -1.65 9.16
CA ALA A 90 -1.31 -3.04 9.60
C ALA A 90 0.06 -3.49 10.17
N LEU A 91 1.16 -3.10 9.52
CA LEU A 91 2.51 -3.35 10.02
C LEU A 91 2.80 -2.56 11.31
N ALA A 92 2.45 -1.28 11.37
CA ALA A 92 2.61 -0.47 12.59
C ALA A 92 1.84 -1.02 13.78
N TYR A 93 0.64 -1.60 13.55
CA TYR A 93 -0.16 -2.27 14.57
C TYR A 93 0.41 -3.64 15.00
N LEU A 94 1.00 -4.38 14.05
CA LEU A 94 1.50 -5.75 14.25
C LEU A 94 2.90 -5.79 14.89
N ILE A 95 3.83 -4.95 14.43
CA ILE A 95 5.26 -5.01 14.81
C ILE A 95 5.46 -4.99 16.34
N PRO A 96 4.80 -4.13 17.13
CA PRO A 96 4.93 -4.14 18.60
C PRO A 96 4.47 -5.44 19.27
N LYS A 97 3.63 -6.25 18.61
CA LYS A 97 3.21 -7.58 19.09
C LYS A 97 4.26 -8.65 18.81
N LEU A 98 4.98 -8.54 17.68
CA LEU A 98 6.02 -9.49 17.28
C LEU A 98 7.36 -9.22 17.98
N ALA A 99 7.67 -7.95 18.30
CA ALA A 99 8.95 -7.53 18.83
C ALA A 99 9.42 -8.27 20.12
N PRO A 100 8.56 -8.64 21.09
CA PRO A 100 8.98 -9.46 22.23
C PRO A 100 9.46 -10.86 21.84
N GLU A 101 8.79 -11.52 20.90
CA GLU A 101 9.20 -12.86 20.43
C GLU A 101 10.50 -12.78 19.60
N MET A 102 10.65 -11.75 18.76
CA MET A 102 11.90 -11.45 18.06
C MET A 102 13.05 -11.23 19.05
N SER A 103 12.83 -10.46 20.13
CA SER A 103 13.88 -10.20 21.12
C SER A 103 14.31 -11.48 21.82
N ARG A 104 13.37 -12.38 22.15
CA ARG A 104 13.67 -13.71 22.69
C ARG A 104 14.47 -14.57 21.71
N GLU A 105 14.07 -14.62 20.45
CA GLU A 105 14.77 -15.41 19.41
C GLU A 105 16.19 -14.90 19.11
N LEU A 106 16.40 -13.58 19.22
CA LEU A 106 17.69 -12.93 18.97
C LEU A 106 18.59 -12.83 20.22
N ASN A 107 18.12 -13.31 21.38
CA ASN A 107 18.75 -13.10 22.69
C ASN A 107 19.06 -11.61 22.97
N ARG A 108 18.09 -10.73 22.71
CA ARG A 108 18.18 -9.27 22.92
C ARG A 108 17.11 -8.78 23.89
N THR A 109 17.43 -7.70 24.61
CA THR A 109 16.45 -6.99 25.45
C THR A 109 15.44 -6.26 24.58
N TYR A 110 14.14 -6.43 24.85
CA TYR A 110 13.07 -5.64 24.25
C TYR A 110 12.91 -4.31 24.99
N THR A 111 12.89 -3.20 24.25
CA THR A 111 12.42 -1.89 24.71
C THR A 111 11.51 -1.26 23.66
N ALA A 112 10.60 -0.39 24.06
CA ALA A 112 9.74 0.33 23.10
C ALA A 112 10.55 1.22 22.12
N SER A 113 11.80 1.56 22.46
CA SER A 113 12.70 2.38 21.65
C SER A 113 13.56 1.61 20.63
N ASN A 114 13.76 0.29 20.79
CA ASN A 114 14.66 -0.50 19.94
C ASN A 114 13.94 -1.43 18.94
N VAL A 115 12.63 -1.24 18.78
CA VAL A 115 11.77 -2.09 17.93
C VAL A 115 12.27 -2.16 16.48
N THR A 116 12.70 -1.04 15.90
CA THR A 116 13.24 -0.99 14.53
C THR A 116 14.53 -1.82 14.39
N ASP A 117 15.39 -1.79 15.40
CA ASP A 117 16.65 -2.55 15.40
C ASP A 117 16.37 -4.05 15.54
N LEU A 118 15.44 -4.44 16.42
CA LEU A 118 15.00 -5.83 16.57
C LEU A 118 14.40 -6.40 15.28
N VAL A 119 13.55 -5.61 14.60
CA VAL A 119 12.98 -5.98 13.29
C VAL A 119 14.09 -6.11 12.23
N SER A 120 15.02 -5.17 12.18
CA SER A 120 16.15 -5.21 11.23
C SER A 120 17.05 -6.43 11.45
N LEU A 121 17.35 -6.76 12.71
CA LEU A 121 18.11 -7.95 13.11
C LEU A 121 17.38 -9.26 12.75
N GLN A 122 16.06 -9.33 12.98
CA GLN A 122 15.26 -10.51 12.61
C GLN A 122 15.20 -10.68 11.08
N VAL A 123 15.07 -9.58 10.33
CA VAL A 123 15.09 -9.57 8.87
C VAL A 123 16.44 -10.06 8.33
N ALA A 124 17.55 -9.53 8.87
CA ALA A 124 18.90 -9.99 8.50
C ALA A 124 19.08 -11.49 8.79
N ARG A 125 18.72 -11.95 10.00
CA ARG A 125 18.75 -13.37 10.36
C ARG A 125 17.97 -14.24 9.38
N ASP A 126 16.71 -13.89 9.11
CA ASP A 126 15.85 -14.65 8.20
C ASP A 126 16.40 -14.73 6.76
N ILE A 127 16.96 -13.62 6.24
CA ILE A 127 17.59 -13.59 4.90
C ILE A 127 18.84 -14.46 4.89
N CYS A 128 19.73 -14.29 5.87
CA CYS A 128 21.02 -14.98 5.89
C CYS A 128 20.88 -16.48 6.17
N THR A 129 19.91 -16.91 6.98
CA THR A 129 19.56 -18.33 7.13
C THR A 129 19.05 -18.95 5.82
N VAL A 130 18.26 -18.23 5.03
CA VAL A 130 17.83 -18.71 3.70
C VAL A 130 19.01 -18.76 2.73
N SER A 131 19.86 -17.74 2.73
CA SER A 131 21.04 -17.70 1.86
C SER A 131 22.00 -18.85 2.14
N GLU A 132 22.38 -19.07 3.41
CA GLU A 132 23.29 -20.15 3.79
C GLU A 132 22.71 -21.54 3.46
N LYS A 133 21.39 -21.72 3.58
CA LYS A 133 20.72 -22.99 3.33
C LYS A 133 20.56 -23.34 1.85
N TYR A 134 20.26 -22.35 0.99
CA TYR A 134 19.85 -22.61 -0.40
C TYR A 134 20.77 -21.98 -1.46
N CYS A 135 21.52 -20.93 -1.11
CA CYS A 135 22.43 -20.22 -2.02
C CYS A 135 23.86 -20.71 -1.82
N THR A 136 24.15 -21.90 -2.34
CA THR A 136 25.43 -22.61 -2.24
C THR A 136 25.99 -22.95 -3.62
N GLY A 137 27.27 -23.33 -3.69
CA GLY A 137 27.96 -23.58 -4.95
C GLY A 137 27.97 -22.35 -5.85
N ASP A 138 27.66 -22.51 -7.13
CA ASP A 138 27.61 -21.41 -8.11
C ASP A 138 26.58 -20.32 -7.76
N ASN A 139 25.61 -20.63 -6.89
CA ASN A 139 24.60 -19.67 -6.41
C ASN A 139 25.03 -18.91 -5.15
N GLN A 140 26.25 -19.10 -4.64
CA GLN A 140 26.70 -18.48 -3.40
C GLN A 140 26.77 -16.95 -3.50
N GLN A 141 26.02 -16.27 -2.64
CA GLN A 141 25.91 -14.79 -2.64
C GLN A 141 26.81 -14.09 -1.62
N TYR A 142 27.19 -14.81 -0.57
CA TYR A 142 27.92 -14.29 0.58
C TYR A 142 28.98 -15.31 1.01
N SER A 143 30.15 -14.85 1.46
CA SER A 143 31.23 -15.74 1.89
C SER A 143 30.93 -16.45 3.22
N SER A 144 30.06 -15.87 4.04
CA SER A 144 29.61 -16.39 5.33
C SER A 144 28.28 -15.76 5.79
N TYR A 145 27.62 -16.39 6.75
CA TYR A 145 26.45 -15.82 7.45
C TYR A 145 26.72 -14.41 8.01
N ASP A 146 27.91 -14.19 8.59
CA ASP A 146 28.30 -12.88 9.12
C ASP A 146 28.46 -11.83 8.01
N SER A 147 29.04 -12.19 6.87
CA SER A 147 29.16 -11.27 5.72
C SER A 147 27.79 -10.86 5.16
N CYS A 148 26.82 -11.79 5.15
CA CYS A 148 25.44 -11.48 4.83
C CYS A 148 24.81 -10.54 5.85
N THR A 149 24.99 -10.83 7.14
CA THR A 149 24.42 -10.02 8.24
C THR A 149 24.97 -8.59 8.22
N GLN A 150 26.28 -8.42 8.00
CA GLN A 150 26.91 -7.12 7.82
C GLN A 150 26.33 -6.37 6.61
N PHE A 151 26.20 -7.03 5.46
CA PHE A 151 25.64 -6.41 4.27
C PHE A 151 24.20 -5.93 4.48
N VAL A 152 23.32 -6.79 5.00
CA VAL A 152 21.89 -6.47 5.16
C VAL A 152 21.64 -5.37 6.20
N LEU A 153 22.50 -5.25 7.23
CA LEU A 153 22.35 -4.26 8.29
C LEU A 153 23.06 -2.92 8.01
N HIS A 154 24.10 -2.91 7.17
CA HIS A 154 25.01 -1.76 7.05
C HIS A 154 25.32 -1.31 5.62
N ASN A 155 25.14 -2.16 4.60
CA ASN A 155 25.42 -1.80 3.19
C ASN A 155 24.15 -1.49 2.37
N VAL A 156 22.98 -1.92 2.83
CA VAL A 156 21.68 -1.53 2.26
C VAL A 156 20.79 -0.89 3.32
N SER A 157 19.89 -0.01 2.90
CA SER A 157 18.87 0.51 3.81
C SER A 157 17.85 -0.59 4.14
N PHE A 158 17.28 -0.58 5.35
CA PHE A 158 16.18 -1.49 5.69
C PHE A 158 14.99 -1.31 4.73
N GLY A 159 14.72 -0.08 4.30
CA GLY A 159 13.63 0.28 3.40
C GLY A 159 12.29 0.47 4.10
N GLN A 160 11.45 1.33 3.53
CA GLN A 160 10.03 1.40 3.88
C GLN A 160 9.23 0.33 3.12
N ILE A 161 7.99 0.06 3.53
CA ILE A 161 7.16 -0.96 2.84
C ILE A 161 6.80 -0.59 1.39
N TRP A 162 6.88 0.70 1.03
CA TRP A 162 6.74 1.17 -0.36
C TRP A 162 8.05 1.09 -1.16
N GLN A 163 9.15 0.64 -0.54
CA GLN A 163 10.45 0.34 -1.16
C GLN A 163 10.72 -1.18 -1.15
N ALA A 164 9.65 -1.97 -1.11
CA ALA A 164 9.66 -3.44 -1.12
C ALA A 164 10.14 -4.05 -2.45
N ASP A 165 10.33 -3.20 -3.46
CA ASP A 165 10.82 -3.44 -4.81
C ASP A 165 12.19 -2.78 -5.07
N GLN A 166 12.76 -2.02 -4.12
CA GLN A 166 14.04 -1.32 -4.30
C GLN A 166 15.21 -2.11 -3.67
N ASN A 167 16.43 -1.57 -3.78
CA ASN A 167 17.65 -2.11 -3.17
C ASN A 167 17.67 -1.98 -1.64
N THR A 168 16.79 -2.74 -0.97
CA THR A 168 16.54 -2.66 0.47
C THR A 168 16.61 -4.03 1.14
N GLY A 169 16.72 -4.02 2.47
CA GLY A 169 16.52 -5.20 3.30
C GLY A 169 15.08 -5.73 3.21
N MET A 170 14.08 -4.86 3.10
CA MET A 170 12.67 -5.22 2.95
C MET A 170 12.39 -5.99 1.65
N CYS A 171 12.95 -5.54 0.51
CA CYS A 171 12.83 -6.29 -0.73
C CYS A 171 13.44 -7.70 -0.58
N ARG A 172 14.68 -7.79 -0.10
CA ARG A 172 15.37 -9.08 0.13
C ARG A 172 14.60 -9.97 1.11
N TYR A 173 13.90 -9.40 2.09
CA TYR A 173 13.04 -10.12 3.03
C TYR A 173 11.80 -10.74 2.38
N ILE A 174 11.26 -10.11 1.34
CA ILE A 174 10.15 -10.66 0.56
C ILE A 174 10.70 -11.75 -0.37
N GLN A 175 11.80 -11.47 -1.07
CA GLN A 175 12.47 -12.39 -2.00
C GLN A 175 12.90 -13.71 -1.36
N LYS A 176 13.41 -13.71 -0.12
CA LYS A 176 13.87 -14.92 0.58
C LYS A 176 12.81 -16.03 0.69
N ASN A 177 11.53 -15.70 0.56
CA ASN A 177 10.44 -16.67 0.63
C ASN A 177 10.25 -17.47 -0.68
N VAL A 178 10.78 -17.02 -1.83
CA VAL A 178 10.72 -17.79 -3.10
C VAL A 178 12.03 -18.53 -3.42
N VAL A 179 13.13 -18.19 -2.75
CA VAL A 179 14.46 -18.77 -3.00
C VAL A 179 14.49 -20.30 -2.96
N MET A 180 13.72 -20.94 -2.08
CA MET A 180 13.74 -22.41 -1.94
C MET A 180 13.13 -23.16 -3.14
N PHE A 181 12.37 -22.50 -4.01
CA PHE A 181 11.77 -23.15 -5.19
C PHE A 181 12.76 -23.18 -6.36
N ARG A 182 13.39 -22.04 -6.68
CA ARG A 182 14.39 -21.91 -7.75
C ARG A 182 15.59 -21.06 -7.28
N PRO A 183 16.55 -21.66 -6.53
CA PRO A 183 17.73 -20.95 -6.04
C PRO A 183 18.55 -20.29 -7.16
N ASN A 184 18.68 -20.97 -8.31
CA ASN A 184 19.40 -20.47 -9.50
C ASN A 184 18.88 -19.13 -10.03
N GLU A 185 17.61 -18.78 -9.78
CA GLU A 185 17.00 -17.54 -10.24
C GLU A 185 16.92 -16.49 -9.12
N TYR A 186 16.62 -16.92 -7.88
CA TYR A 186 16.31 -16.00 -6.78
C TYR A 186 17.44 -15.75 -5.79
N CYS A 187 18.52 -16.52 -5.79
CA CYS A 187 19.64 -16.25 -4.88
C CYS A 187 20.23 -14.86 -5.12
N ALA A 188 20.43 -14.46 -6.38
CA ALA A 188 20.89 -13.12 -6.73
C ALA A 188 20.01 -12.01 -6.13
N ASN A 189 18.68 -12.21 -6.09
CA ASN A 189 17.73 -11.24 -5.56
C ASN A 189 17.90 -10.97 -4.05
N ILE A 190 18.39 -11.96 -3.26
CA ILE A 190 18.73 -11.76 -1.85
C ILE A 190 20.21 -11.42 -1.60
N GLY A 191 21.03 -11.46 -2.65
CA GLY A 191 22.47 -11.21 -2.61
C GLY A 191 22.87 -9.73 -2.66
N PRO A 192 24.18 -9.45 -2.69
CA PRO A 192 24.71 -8.09 -2.80
C PRO A 192 24.27 -7.35 -4.07
N SER A 193 24.14 -8.07 -5.20
CA SER A 193 23.73 -7.49 -6.48
C SER A 193 22.25 -7.11 -6.55
N GLY A 194 21.39 -7.71 -5.72
CA GLY A 194 19.94 -7.55 -5.82
C GLY A 194 19.30 -8.26 -7.02
N GLY A 195 20.09 -8.98 -7.81
CA GLY A 195 19.65 -9.73 -8.99
C GLY A 195 18.95 -8.83 -10.00
N SER A 196 17.73 -9.20 -10.38
CA SER A 196 16.88 -8.42 -11.29
C SER A 196 15.70 -7.75 -10.58
N THR A 197 15.66 -7.76 -9.25
CA THR A 197 14.47 -7.37 -8.48
C THR A 197 14.74 -6.43 -7.32
N CYS A 198 15.77 -6.65 -6.50
CA CYS A 198 16.09 -5.74 -5.38
C CYS A 198 17.21 -4.76 -5.75
N ILE A 199 16.95 -3.97 -6.80
CA ILE A 199 17.90 -3.01 -7.37
C ILE A 199 17.39 -1.58 -7.19
N ASP A 200 18.26 -0.60 -7.40
CA ASP A 200 17.85 0.80 -7.34
C ASP A 200 17.08 1.21 -8.60
N HIS A 201 15.93 1.85 -8.40
CA HIS A 201 15.02 2.24 -9.47
C HIS A 201 14.87 3.76 -9.52
N ASP A 202 14.91 4.34 -10.73
CA ASP A 202 14.55 5.74 -10.92
C ASP A 202 13.02 5.90 -10.82
N TYR A 203 12.58 6.83 -9.96
CA TYR A 203 11.17 7.06 -9.69
C TYR A 203 10.38 7.50 -10.93
N VAL A 204 10.98 8.31 -11.81
CA VAL A 204 10.28 8.80 -13.00
C VAL A 204 10.05 7.63 -13.95
N ASN A 205 11.10 6.86 -14.26
CA ASN A 205 11.01 5.71 -15.16
C ASN A 205 9.94 4.70 -14.69
N VAL A 206 9.98 4.26 -13.42
CA VAL A 206 8.96 3.29 -12.92
C VAL A 206 7.54 3.86 -12.83
N THR A 207 7.39 5.18 -12.85
CA THR A 207 6.07 5.84 -12.88
C THR A 207 5.55 6.03 -14.31
N THR A 208 6.43 6.21 -15.30
CA THR A 208 6.06 6.40 -16.71
C THR A 208 5.95 5.09 -17.49
N ASP A 209 6.70 4.07 -17.10
CA ASP A 209 6.73 2.78 -17.78
C ASP A 209 5.53 1.95 -17.33
N PHE A 210 4.66 1.59 -18.28
CA PHE A 210 3.51 0.73 -18.00
C PHE A 210 3.98 -0.73 -17.86
N PRO A 211 3.84 -1.37 -16.68
CA PRO A 211 4.55 -2.63 -16.39
C PRO A 211 3.88 -3.88 -16.98
N PHE A 212 2.74 -3.74 -17.66
CA PHE A 212 1.98 -4.85 -18.22
C PHE A 212 1.94 -4.80 -19.75
N ALA A 213 2.12 -5.96 -20.41
CA ALA A 213 1.98 -6.07 -21.87
C ALA A 213 0.54 -5.77 -22.36
N SER A 214 -0.45 -5.83 -21.47
CA SER A 214 -1.85 -5.50 -21.72
C SER A 214 -2.48 -4.90 -20.45
N SER A 215 -3.51 -4.08 -20.63
CA SER A 215 -4.25 -3.47 -19.53
C SER A 215 -4.91 -4.53 -18.63
N LEU A 216 -4.84 -4.34 -17.30
CA LEU A 216 -5.58 -5.12 -16.29
C LEU A 216 -7.03 -4.62 -16.09
N VAL A 217 -7.55 -3.89 -17.07
CA VAL A 217 -8.96 -3.50 -17.26
C VAL A 217 -9.26 -3.70 -18.74
N THR A 218 -10.38 -4.31 -19.11
CA THR A 218 -10.64 -4.56 -20.53
C THR A 218 -10.92 -3.25 -21.27
N VAL A 219 -10.33 -3.11 -22.45
CA VAL A 219 -10.84 -2.18 -23.46
C VAL A 219 -12.28 -2.57 -23.80
N ASN A 220 -13.14 -1.57 -23.98
CA ASN A 220 -14.57 -1.73 -24.35
C ASN A 220 -15.40 -2.53 -23.33
N SER A 221 -14.95 -2.48 -22.07
CA SER A 221 -15.57 -2.97 -20.83
C SER A 221 -17.06 -2.66 -20.64
N SER A 222 -17.56 -1.59 -21.26
CA SER A 222 -18.93 -1.08 -21.16
C SER A 222 -19.60 -0.86 -22.52
N ASP A 223 -18.97 -1.34 -23.60
CA ASP A 223 -19.35 -1.04 -24.99
C ASP A 223 -20.39 -2.02 -25.55
N SER A 224 -20.74 -3.06 -24.79
CA SER A 224 -21.94 -3.83 -25.06
C SER A 224 -23.15 -3.04 -24.53
N GLY A 225 -24.16 -2.82 -25.37
CA GLY A 225 -25.38 -2.10 -25.00
C GLY A 225 -26.23 -2.76 -23.89
N ASN A 226 -25.80 -3.90 -23.35
CA ASN A 226 -26.34 -4.50 -22.14
C ASN A 226 -25.68 -3.98 -20.85
N ASP A 227 -24.39 -3.62 -20.89
CA ASP A 227 -23.63 -3.20 -19.69
C ASP A 227 -23.92 -1.74 -19.29
N THR A 228 -24.27 -0.91 -20.27
CA THR A 228 -24.73 0.48 -20.11
C THR A 228 -26.27 0.61 -20.11
N LYS A 229 -26.99 -0.51 -20.10
CA LYS A 229 -28.45 -0.56 -20.25
C LYS A 229 -29.17 0.28 -19.18
N GLY A 230 -29.86 1.32 -19.63
CA GLY A 230 -30.56 2.29 -18.76
C GLY A 230 -29.84 3.62 -18.60
N LEU A 231 -28.60 3.74 -19.09
CA LEU A 231 -27.94 5.02 -19.32
C LEU A 231 -28.25 5.51 -20.74
N SER A 232 -28.23 6.83 -20.95
CA SER A 232 -28.33 7.41 -22.31
C SER A 232 -26.95 7.52 -22.94
N ASP A 233 -26.87 7.57 -24.27
CA ASP A 233 -25.61 7.79 -25.00
C ASP A 233 -24.87 9.04 -24.51
N LYS A 234 -25.62 10.11 -24.20
CA LYS A 234 -25.09 11.33 -23.58
C LYS A 234 -24.51 11.06 -22.18
N THR A 235 -25.15 10.21 -21.37
CA THR A 235 -24.63 9.83 -20.05
C THR A 235 -23.34 9.02 -20.18
N ILE A 236 -23.24 8.14 -21.18
CA ILE A 236 -22.03 7.37 -21.46
C ILE A 236 -20.90 8.32 -21.91
N ASP A 237 -21.18 9.24 -22.83
CA ASP A 237 -20.25 10.28 -23.28
C ASP A 237 -19.75 11.19 -22.14
N GLU A 238 -20.63 11.61 -21.22
CA GLU A 238 -20.21 12.35 -20.02
C GLU A 238 -19.39 11.50 -19.03
N LEU A 239 -19.65 10.20 -18.91
CA LEU A 239 -18.89 9.29 -18.05
C LEU A 239 -17.49 8.96 -18.60
N THR A 240 -17.29 8.99 -19.92
CA THR A 240 -15.97 8.76 -20.54
C THR A 240 -15.08 10.01 -20.55
N LYS A 241 -15.64 11.21 -20.30
CA LYS A 241 -14.89 12.47 -20.15
C LYS A 241 -14.13 12.54 -18.83
N VAL A 242 -12.99 11.84 -18.76
CA VAL A 242 -12.04 11.99 -17.65
C VAL A 242 -11.37 13.37 -17.71
N SER A 243 -11.46 14.12 -16.61
CA SER A 243 -10.72 15.37 -16.37
C SER A 243 -10.70 15.65 -14.84
N LEU A 244 -9.87 16.48 -14.19
CA LEU A 244 -8.73 17.34 -14.59
C LEU A 244 -9.00 18.84 -14.82
N GLU A 245 -10.00 19.42 -14.14
CA GLU A 245 -10.02 20.87 -13.92
C GLU A 245 -9.36 21.21 -12.59
N VAL A 246 -8.44 22.16 -12.65
CA VAL A 246 -7.78 22.70 -11.47
C VAL A 246 -8.73 23.70 -10.82
N ILE A 247 -9.61 23.19 -9.95
CA ILE A 247 -10.44 24.03 -9.08
C ILE A 247 -9.52 24.72 -8.08
N TYR A 248 -9.14 25.96 -8.37
CA TYR A 248 -8.42 26.81 -7.42
C TYR A 248 -9.36 27.15 -6.25
N PRO A 249 -8.96 26.93 -4.98
CA PRO A 249 -9.79 27.25 -3.83
C PRO A 249 -9.87 28.78 -3.64
N THR A 250 -10.88 29.40 -4.25
CA THR A 250 -11.18 30.81 -4.04
C THR A 250 -11.82 31.02 -2.66
N THR A 251 -11.04 31.57 -1.73
CA THR A 251 -11.45 32.07 -0.41
C THR A 251 -11.73 31.00 0.65
N VAL A 252 -10.72 30.74 1.49
CA VAL A 252 -10.90 30.05 2.78
C VAL A 252 -11.59 30.98 3.77
N ALA A 253 -12.85 30.69 4.11
CA ALA A 253 -13.58 31.38 5.17
C ALA A 253 -13.38 30.67 6.51
N PHE A 254 -12.32 31.02 7.24
CA PHE A 254 -12.15 30.57 8.62
C PHE A 254 -13.07 31.37 9.55
N VAL A 255 -14.06 30.71 10.17
CA VAL A 255 -14.92 31.32 11.20
C VAL A 255 -14.70 30.58 12.51
N SER A 256 -14.02 31.23 13.45
CA SER A 256 -13.91 30.81 14.85
C SER A 256 -14.61 31.84 15.73
N ASN A 257 -15.48 31.42 16.65
CA ASN A 257 -16.38 32.34 17.33
C ASN A 257 -16.45 32.03 18.83
N ILE A 258 -15.42 32.44 19.58
CA ILE A 258 -15.34 32.26 21.03
C ILE A 258 -16.26 33.26 21.72
N SER A 259 -17.17 32.77 22.58
CA SER A 259 -18.00 33.60 23.45
C SER A 259 -17.66 33.33 24.92
N ASP A 260 -16.92 34.25 25.53
CA ASP A 260 -16.87 34.39 26.99
C ASP A 260 -17.54 35.70 27.39
N LYS A 261 -18.44 35.64 28.37
CA LYS A 261 -19.10 36.83 28.93
C LYS A 261 -18.17 37.49 29.93
N VAL A 262 -17.78 38.74 29.66
CA VAL A 262 -17.39 39.70 30.70
C VAL A 262 -18.25 40.96 30.56
N SER A 263 -18.92 41.32 31.64
CA SER A 263 -19.96 42.36 31.71
C SER A 263 -19.42 43.70 32.23
N VAL A 264 -19.74 44.80 31.54
CA VAL A 264 -19.77 46.17 32.11
C VAL A 264 -21.01 46.91 31.55
N ALA A 265 -21.53 47.90 32.27
CA ALA A 265 -22.94 48.30 32.26
C ALA A 265 -23.29 49.64 31.57
N ASN A 266 -24.62 49.86 31.39
CA ASN A 266 -25.36 51.13 31.32
C ASN A 266 -24.89 52.21 30.30
N ASN A 267 -25.72 52.69 29.38
CA ASN A 267 -26.98 53.40 29.63
C ASN A 267 -27.73 53.72 28.32
N GLY A 268 -29.06 53.85 28.39
CA GLY A 268 -29.79 54.87 27.58
C GLY A 268 -30.32 54.50 26.18
N GLN A 269 -31.65 54.52 26.10
CA GLN A 269 -32.49 54.96 24.96
C GLN A 269 -32.66 54.10 23.68
N SER A 270 -33.93 54.04 23.30
CA SER A 270 -34.53 53.42 22.12
C SER A 270 -34.20 54.16 20.81
N SER A 271 -33.93 53.42 19.74
CA SER A 271 -34.63 53.63 18.46
C SER A 271 -34.51 52.40 17.54
N THR A 272 -35.56 52.15 16.76
CA THR A 272 -35.66 51.00 15.85
C THR A 272 -35.15 51.40 14.45
N GLN A 273 -34.09 50.78 13.94
CA GLN A 273 -33.75 50.89 12.51
C GLN A 273 -33.11 49.63 11.91
N SER A 274 -33.42 49.40 10.63
CA SER A 274 -33.12 48.19 9.86
C SER A 274 -31.63 47.93 9.63
N ARG A 275 -31.20 46.66 9.77
CA ARG A 275 -30.21 46.00 8.89
C ARG A 275 -30.25 44.47 9.02
N ARG A 276 -29.99 43.78 7.91
CA ARG A 276 -29.77 42.31 7.88
C ARG A 276 -28.40 42.00 8.50
N SER A 277 -28.34 41.03 9.40
CA SER A 277 -27.13 40.26 9.75
C SER A 277 -27.52 38.91 10.32
N PHE A 278 -27.22 37.82 9.61
CA PHE A 278 -27.17 36.48 10.20
C PHE A 278 -25.75 36.26 10.73
N THR A 279 -25.59 36.19 12.05
CA THR A 279 -24.32 35.85 12.70
C THR A 279 -24.47 34.54 13.46
N SER A 280 -23.81 33.49 12.98
CA SER A 280 -23.70 32.21 13.67
C SER A 280 -22.42 32.15 14.50
N SER A 281 -22.53 31.76 15.77
CA SER A 281 -21.41 31.57 16.68
C SER A 281 -21.23 30.11 17.07
N CYS A 282 -20.06 29.55 16.79
CA CYS A 282 -19.52 28.34 17.43
C CYS A 282 -18.06 28.55 17.82
N CYS A 283 -17.73 28.20 19.07
CA CYS A 283 -16.38 28.28 19.62
C CYS A 283 -15.60 27.01 19.28
N MET A 284 -14.28 27.13 19.07
CA MET A 284 -13.33 26.05 19.34
C MET A 284 -12.25 26.59 20.27
N SER A 285 -12.03 25.90 21.40
CA SER A 285 -10.81 26.03 22.20
C SER A 285 -9.77 25.05 21.69
N ALA A 286 -8.50 25.49 21.68
CA ALA A 286 -7.38 24.68 21.24
C ALA A 286 -6.90 23.72 22.36
N VAL A 287 -6.49 22.50 21.97
CA VAL A 287 -5.65 21.62 22.79
C VAL A 287 -4.52 21.06 21.92
N ASN A 288 -3.30 21.13 22.43
CA ASN A 288 -2.07 20.66 21.77
C ASN A 288 -2.03 19.12 21.64
N SER A 289 -1.87 18.60 20.42
CA SER A 289 -0.95 17.48 20.12
C SER A 289 -0.83 17.17 18.62
N PRO A 290 0.28 16.54 18.16
CA PRO A 290 0.66 16.57 16.75
C PRO A 290 0.23 15.37 15.89
N ARG A 291 0.01 15.67 14.60
CA ARG A 291 0.12 14.79 13.42
C ARG A 291 -0.87 13.61 13.30
N LEU A 292 -2.01 13.90 12.65
CA LEU A 292 -2.71 12.93 11.79
C LEU A 292 -2.83 13.54 10.38
N PHE A 293 -1.91 13.20 9.47
CA PHE A 293 -2.06 13.53 8.04
C PHE A 293 -2.87 12.43 7.36
N LEU A 294 -4.18 12.65 7.25
CA LEU A 294 -5.05 11.83 6.43
C LEU A 294 -4.93 12.29 4.97
N VAL A 295 -4.10 11.60 4.17
CA VAL A 295 -4.02 11.82 2.72
C VAL A 295 -4.74 10.69 2.00
N THR A 296 -5.91 11.00 1.44
CA THR A 296 -6.56 10.14 0.45
C THR A 296 -7.18 11.02 -0.65
N PHE A 297 -7.03 10.57 -1.89
CA PHE A 297 -7.13 11.38 -3.11
C PHE A 297 -8.52 11.97 -3.40
N ARG A 298 -8.52 13.13 -4.06
CA ARG A 298 -9.46 13.46 -5.14
C ARG A 298 -8.75 14.14 -6.31
N LYS A 299 -8.80 13.51 -7.49
CA LYS A 299 -8.97 14.24 -8.75
C LYS A 299 -10.45 14.58 -8.88
N CYS A 300 -10.79 15.80 -9.23
CA CYS A 300 -12.16 16.17 -9.63
C CYS A 300 -12.11 17.00 -10.91
N PHE A 301 -13.04 16.68 -11.82
CA PHE A 301 -13.50 17.57 -12.86
C PHE A 301 -14.56 18.50 -12.26
N VAL A 302 -14.52 19.77 -12.63
CA VAL A 302 -15.69 20.43 -13.20
C VAL A 302 -15.23 21.02 -14.55
N ALA A 303 -16.11 21.48 -15.43
CA ALA A 303 -15.72 22.44 -16.46
C ALA A 303 -16.79 23.52 -16.48
N SER A 304 -16.43 24.76 -16.85
CA SER A 304 -17.45 25.77 -17.11
C SER A 304 -17.16 26.66 -18.30
N HIS A 305 -17.97 26.48 -19.35
CA HIS A 305 -18.28 27.50 -20.35
C HIS A 305 -19.05 28.68 -19.72
N THR A 306 -19.03 29.85 -20.36
CA THR A 306 -20.20 30.60 -20.91
C THR A 306 -19.85 32.08 -21.18
N ASN A 307 -20.66 32.93 -21.86
CA ASN A 307 -21.27 32.84 -23.20
C ASN A 307 -21.85 34.25 -23.62
N ILE A 308 -22.04 34.50 -24.92
CA ILE A 308 -22.93 35.51 -25.60
C ILE A 308 -22.76 37.04 -25.36
N ASN A 309 -22.48 37.78 -26.46
CA ASN A 309 -23.17 38.99 -27.00
C ASN A 309 -22.25 39.63 -28.07
N GLY A 310 -22.66 40.14 -29.23
CA GLY A 310 -23.98 40.30 -29.86
C GLY A 310 -24.03 41.58 -30.72
N THR A 311 -24.52 41.50 -31.96
CA THR A 311 -24.96 42.62 -32.86
C THR A 311 -23.90 43.59 -33.43
N PRO A 312 -24.18 44.32 -34.55
CA PRO A 312 -25.43 44.35 -35.35
C PRO A 312 -25.46 43.39 -36.55
#